data_AF-A0A3B8WGB5-F1
#
_entry.id   AF-A0A3B8WGB5-F1
#
_cell.length_a   1.000
_cell.length_b   1.000
_cell.length_c   1.000
_cell.angle_alpha   90.00
_cell.angle_beta   90.00
_cell.angle_gamma   90.00
#
_symmetry.space_group_name_H-M   'P 1'
#
loop_
_entity.id
_entity.type
_entity.pdbx_description
1 polymer ?
#
loop_
_entity_poly.entity_id
_entity_poly.type
_entity_poly.pdbx_seq_one_letter_code
_entity_poly.pdbx_strand_id
1 'polypeptide(L)'
;MIEAIEATFIQLISGIAWGQWLAAGFLLVLGIFLGTMLARSVGRLVESRTSRHHQVLIRRLVFYVIFVLFAIAALREAGFSLEVVLGAAGILTVAIGFASQTSASNIISGLFLVMERPFEIGDVIEADATIGEVVA
;
A
#
# COMPACT_ATOMS: atom_id res chain seq x y z
N MET A 1 -45.63 -10.80 27.25
CA MET A 1 -44.69 -9.65 27.16
C MET A 1 -43.26 -10.12 27.02
N ILE A 2 -42.77 -11.02 27.89
CA ILE A 2 -41.41 -11.57 27.82
C ILE A 2 -41.19 -12.40 26.53
N GLU A 3 -42.12 -13.29 26.17
CA GLU A 3 -42.01 -14.08 24.93
C GLU A 3 -41.99 -13.24 23.63
N ALA A 4 -42.71 -12.11 23.62
CA ALA A 4 -42.69 -11.18 22.48
C ALA A 4 -41.35 -10.43 22.36
N ILE A 5 -40.72 -10.14 23.51
CA ILE A 5 -39.37 -9.57 23.57
C ILE A 5 -38.35 -10.61 23.10
N GLU A 6 -38.45 -11.87 23.54
CA GLU A 6 -37.58 -12.95 23.08
C GLU A 6 -37.70 -13.21 21.58
N ALA A 7 -38.92 -13.27 21.05
CA ALA A 7 -39.15 -13.47 19.61
C ALA A 7 -38.55 -12.31 18.79
N THR A 8 -38.74 -11.07 19.23
CA THR A 8 -38.17 -9.88 18.57
C THR A 8 -36.64 -9.90 18.63
N PHE A 9 -36.07 -10.32 19.76
CA PHE A 9 -34.63 -10.43 19.96
C PHE A 9 -34.00 -11.52 19.08
N ILE A 10 -34.63 -12.69 19.00
CA ILE A 10 -34.18 -13.77 18.12
C ILE A 10 -34.32 -13.39 16.65
N GLN A 11 -35.38 -12.67 16.26
CA GLN A 11 -35.55 -12.17 14.91
C GLN A 11 -34.49 -11.11 14.54
N LEU A 12 -34.11 -10.26 15.49
CA LEU A 12 -33.04 -9.27 15.31
C LEU A 12 -31.67 -9.96 15.13
N ILE A 13 -31.37 -10.97 15.96
CA ILE A 13 -30.09 -11.70 15.92
C ILE A 13 -30.00 -12.57 14.67
N SER A 14 -31.07 -13.26 14.29
CA SER A 14 -31.07 -14.13 13.11
C SER A 14 -31.07 -13.36 11.78
N GLY A 15 -31.46 -12.08 11.80
CA GLY A 15 -31.31 -11.18 10.65
C GLY A 15 -29.87 -10.76 10.36
N ILE A 16 -28.94 -10.95 11.31
CA ILE A 16 -27.51 -10.64 11.12
C ILE A 16 -26.83 -11.85 10.49
N ALA A 17 -26.15 -11.64 9.37
CA ALA A 17 -25.33 -12.65 8.72
C ALA A 17 -24.02 -12.92 9.49
N TRP A 18 -24.10 -13.51 10.68
CA TRP A 18 -22.96 -13.76 11.57
C TRP A 18 -21.79 -14.46 10.88
N GLY A 19 -22.08 -15.37 9.93
CA GLY A 19 -21.05 -16.05 9.14
C GLY A 19 -20.17 -15.09 8.33
N GLN A 20 -20.75 -14.05 7.74
CA GLN A 20 -20.04 -13.04 6.96
C GLN A 20 -19.11 -12.20 7.84
N TRP A 21 -19.59 -11.77 9.00
CA TRP A 21 -18.80 -10.99 9.96
C TRP A 21 -17.66 -11.82 10.58
N LEU A 22 -17.90 -13.09 10.87
CA LEU A 22 -16.87 -14.01 11.35
C LEU A 22 -15.81 -14.28 10.27
N ALA A 23 -16.24 -14.49 9.01
CA ALA A 23 -15.33 -14.67 7.89
C ALA A 23 -14.48 -13.41 7.64
N ALA A 24 -15.10 -12.23 7.65
CA ALA A 24 -14.41 -10.95 7.54
C ALA A 24 -13.40 -10.74 8.69
N GLY A 25 -13.81 -11.03 9.94
CA GLY A 25 -12.92 -10.98 11.10
C GLY A 25 -11.74 -11.95 10.97
N PHE A 26 -11.99 -13.19 10.54
CA PHE A 26 -10.95 -14.18 10.28
C PHE A 26 -9.97 -13.70 9.20
N LEU A 27 -10.46 -13.14 8.09
CA LEU A 27 -9.63 -12.59 7.03
C LEU A 27 -8.75 -11.44 7.53
N LEU A 28 -9.26 -10.55 8.38
CA LEU A 28 -8.45 -9.48 8.96
C LEU A 28 -7.35 -10.02 9.87
N VAL A 29 -7.67 -10.98 10.74
CA VAL A 29 -6.67 -11.63 11.62
C VAL A 29 -5.62 -12.35 10.79
N LEU A 30 -6.04 -13.10 9.77
CA LEU A 30 -5.15 -13.80 8.85
C LEU A 30 -4.27 -12.81 8.08
N GLY A 31 -4.81 -11.68 7.64
CA GLY A 31 -4.07 -10.61 6.97
C GLY A 31 -3.01 -9.97 7.86
N ILE A 32 -3.32 -9.70 9.13
CA ILE A 32 -2.34 -9.18 10.10
C ILE A 32 -1.25 -10.22 10.37
N PHE A 33 -1.63 -11.49 10.54
CA PHE A 33 -0.70 -12.59 10.78
C PHE A 33 0.25 -12.79 9.59
N LEU A 34 -0.29 -12.98 8.39
CA LEU A 34 0.49 -13.16 7.16
C LEU A 34 1.27 -11.90 6.79
N GLY A 35 0.68 -10.72 6.94
CA GLY A 35 1.34 -9.44 6.73
C GLY A 35 2.57 -9.29 7.62
N THR A 36 2.45 -9.62 8.91
CA THR A 36 3.57 -9.57 9.85
C THR A 36 4.62 -10.64 9.52
N MET A 37 4.19 -11.86 9.18
CA MET A 37 5.08 -12.97 8.83
C MET A 37 5.91 -12.64 7.59
N LEU A 38 5.25 -12.24 6.50
CA LEU A 38 5.90 -11.90 5.22
C LEU A 38 6.75 -10.65 5.33
N ALA A 39 6.29 -9.61 6.02
CA ALA A 39 7.09 -8.41 6.25
C ALA A 39 8.38 -8.73 7.02
N ARG A 40 8.32 -9.61 8.03
CA ARG A 40 9.52 -10.10 8.74
C ARG A 40 10.42 -10.95 7.84
N SER A 41 9.86 -11.76 6.95
CA SER A 41 10.65 -12.54 5.99
C SER A 41 11.39 -11.62 5.03
N VAL A 42 10.69 -10.71 4.35
CA VAL A 42 11.31 -9.74 3.42
C VAL A 42 12.34 -8.87 4.15
N GLY A 43 12.01 -8.39 5.36
CA GLY A 43 12.93 -7.58 6.18
C GLY A 43 14.24 -8.29 6.52
N ARG A 44 14.22 -9.63 6.67
CA ARG A 44 15.42 -10.45 6.90
C ARG A 44 16.25 -10.64 5.64
N LEU A 45 15.62 -10.79 4.47
CA LEU A 45 16.35 -10.87 3.20
C LEU A 45 17.11 -9.57 2.90
N VAL A 46 16.49 -8.43 3.19
CA VAL A 46 17.05 -7.11 2.88
C VAL A 46 18.08 -6.64 3.94
N GLU A 47 18.11 -7.25 5.12
CA GLU A 47 19.00 -6.89 6.23
C GLU A 47 20.49 -6.94 5.85
N SER A 48 20.87 -7.83 4.94
CA SER A 48 22.25 -7.99 4.48
C SER A 48 22.76 -6.91 3.52
N ARG A 49 21.87 -6.04 3.00
CA ARG A 49 22.20 -5.11 1.90
C ARG A 49 21.88 -3.64 2.19
N THR A 50 21.26 -3.34 3.33
CA THR A 50 20.50 -2.09 3.48
C THR A 50 20.57 -1.54 4.91
N SER A 51 20.61 -0.20 5.04
CA SER A 51 20.58 0.47 6.34
C SER A 51 19.30 0.16 7.14
N ARG A 52 19.38 0.27 8.47
CA ARG A 52 18.25 0.05 9.39
C ARG A 52 17.00 0.87 9.06
N HIS A 53 17.17 2.09 8.54
CA HIS A 53 16.04 2.96 8.21
C HIS A 53 15.21 2.43 7.03
N HIS A 54 15.89 2.10 5.93
CA HIS A 54 15.29 1.51 4.73
C HIS A 54 14.65 0.13 5.02
N GLN A 55 15.24 -0.67 5.90
CA GLN A 55 14.65 -1.95 6.33
C GLN A 55 13.28 -1.76 7.00
N VAL A 56 13.14 -0.76 7.88
CA VAL A 56 11.87 -0.45 8.55
C VAL A 56 10.82 0.02 7.53
N LEU A 57 11.22 0.86 6.57
CA LEU A 57 10.34 1.32 5.49
C LEU A 57 9.82 0.16 4.64
N ILE A 58 10.70 -0.73 4.17
CA ILE A 58 10.34 -1.90 3.38
C ILE A 58 9.41 -2.83 4.16
N ARG A 59 9.72 -3.09 5.43
CA ARG A 59 8.87 -3.94 6.29
C ARG A 59 7.46 -3.35 6.44
N ARG A 60 7.35 -2.03 6.65
CA ARG A 60 6.06 -1.35 6.76
C ARG A 60 5.30 -1.41 5.44
N LEU A 61 5.98 -1.14 4.32
CA LEU A 61 5.37 -1.21 2.99
C LEU A 61 4.77 -2.59 2.72
N VAL A 62 5.54 -3.66 2.93
CA VAL A 62 5.06 -5.04 2.73
C VAL A 62 3.86 -5.35 3.62
N PHE A 63 3.91 -4.96 4.89
CA PHE A 63 2.78 -5.16 5.81
C PHE A 63 1.52 -4.45 5.32
N TYR A 64 1.61 -3.17 4.96
CA TYR A 64 0.45 -2.39 4.53
C TYR A 64 -0.15 -2.92 3.23
N VAL A 65 0.68 -3.34 2.26
CA VAL A 65 0.20 -3.95 1.02
C VAL A 65 -0.62 -5.20 1.32
N ILE A 66 -0.09 -6.13 2.13
CA ILE A 66 -0.80 -7.36 2.47
C ILE A 66 -2.07 -7.06 3.28
N PHE A 67 -1.97 -6.16 4.25
CA PHE A 67 -3.10 -5.78 5.08
C PHE A 67 -4.24 -5.19 4.25
N VAL A 68 -3.95 -4.29 3.30
CA VAL A 68 -4.97 -3.69 2.42
C VAL A 68 -5.66 -4.75 1.57
N LEU A 69 -4.93 -5.72 1.02
CA LEU A 69 -5.52 -6.82 0.24
C LEU A 69 -6.52 -7.63 1.09
N PHE A 70 -6.13 -8.00 2.30
CA PHE A 70 -7.02 -8.72 3.22
C PHE A 70 -8.18 -7.86 3.73
N ALA A 71 -7.98 -6.56 3.91
CA ALA A 71 -9.04 -5.63 4.29
C ALA A 71 -10.10 -5.51 3.18
N ILE A 72 -9.68 -5.42 1.92
CA ILE A 72 -10.60 -5.42 0.77
C ILE A 72 -11.37 -6.74 0.69
N ALA A 73 -10.69 -7.88 0.88
CA ALA A 73 -11.34 -9.19 0.91
C ALA A 73 -12.35 -9.31 2.06
N ALA A 74 -12.00 -8.81 3.26
CA ALA A 74 -12.89 -8.81 4.42
C ALA A 74 -14.12 -7.93 4.20
N LEU A 75 -13.96 -6.74 3.58
CA LEU A 75 -15.07 -5.86 3.23
C LEU A 75 -16.04 -6.54 2.24
N ARG A 76 -15.51 -7.25 1.24
CA ARG A 76 -16.33 -8.03 0.31
C ARG A 76 -17.16 -9.09 1.05
N GLU A 77 -16.55 -9.86 1.95
CA GLU A 77 -17.27 -10.87 2.73
C GLU A 77 -18.31 -10.25 3.67
N ALA A 78 -18.04 -9.07 4.22
CA ALA A 78 -18.99 -8.31 5.04
C ALA A 78 -20.15 -7.67 4.25
N GLY A 79 -20.23 -7.91 2.93
CA GLY A 79 -21.34 -7.46 2.07
C GLY A 79 -21.16 -6.07 1.47
N PHE A 80 -19.98 -5.46 1.57
CA PHE A 80 -19.70 -4.19 0.89
C PHE A 80 -19.45 -4.44 -0.61
N SER A 81 -19.94 -3.53 -1.44
CA SER A 81 -19.65 -3.56 -2.88
C SER A 81 -18.18 -3.30 -3.13
N LEU A 82 -17.52 -4.27 -3.77
CA LEU A 82 -16.13 -4.15 -4.17
C LEU A 82 -15.93 -2.98 -5.16
N GLU A 83 -16.93 -2.67 -5.98
CA GLU A 83 -16.88 -1.55 -6.93
C GLU A 83 -16.67 -0.21 -6.23
N VAL A 84 -17.36 0.03 -5.11
CA VAL A 84 -17.24 1.26 -4.33
C VAL A 84 -15.86 1.35 -3.68
N VAL A 85 -15.39 0.25 -3.10
CA VAL A 85 -14.06 0.18 -2.45
C VAL A 85 -12.95 0.41 -3.47
N LEU A 86 -13.03 -0.26 -4.63
CA LEU A 86 -12.06 -0.10 -5.71
C LEU A 86 -12.12 1.30 -6.34
N GLY A 87 -13.33 1.88 -6.46
CA GLY A 87 -13.50 3.26 -6.90
C GLY A 87 -12.79 4.25 -5.99
N ALA A 88 -12.97 4.13 -4.66
CA ALA A 88 -12.27 4.95 -3.68
C ALA A 88 -10.76 4.72 -3.69
N ALA A 89 -10.31 3.47 -3.78
CA ALA A 89 -8.90 3.13 -3.90
C ALA A 89 -8.26 3.70 -5.17
N GLY A 90 -9.00 3.75 -6.29
CA GLY A 90 -8.56 4.37 -7.53
C GLY A 90 -8.27 5.87 -7.36
N ILE A 91 -9.21 6.62 -6.77
CA ILE A 91 -9.03 8.04 -6.49
C ILE A 91 -7.82 8.28 -5.57
N LEU A 92 -7.68 7.48 -4.51
CA LEU A 92 -6.55 7.57 -3.58
C LEU A 92 -5.22 7.26 -4.28
N THR A 93 -5.19 6.26 -5.16
CA THR A 93 -4.01 5.89 -5.95
C THR A 93 -3.58 7.05 -6.86
N VAL A 94 -4.53 7.69 -7.54
CA VAL A 94 -4.27 8.87 -8.38
C VAL A 94 -3.71 10.03 -7.54
N ALA A 95 -4.30 10.31 -6.37
CA ALA A 95 -3.83 11.37 -5.48
C ALA A 95 -2.39 11.13 -5.00
N ILE A 96 -2.05 9.90 -4.61
CA ILE A 96 -0.69 9.51 -4.22
C ILE A 96 0.28 9.63 -5.41
N GLY A 97 -0.18 9.24 -6.60
CA GLY A 97 0.57 9.38 -7.86
C GLY A 97 0.92 10.84 -8.15
N PHE A 98 -0.04 11.75 -8.03
CA PHE A 98 0.20 13.19 -8.20
C PHE A 98 1.16 13.73 -7.14
N ALA A 99 0.99 13.34 -5.87
CA ALA A 99 1.90 13.76 -4.80
C ALA A 99 3.35 13.28 -5.03
N SER A 100 3.51 12.15 -5.72
CA SER A 100 4.83 11.55 -6.00
C SER A 100 5.38 11.91 -7.39
N GLN A 101 4.65 12.72 -8.18
CA GLN A 101 4.93 12.95 -9.60
C GLN A 101 6.34 13.54 -9.82
N THR A 102 6.72 14.57 -9.05
CA THR A 102 8.04 15.21 -9.18
C THR A 102 9.18 14.25 -8.86
N SER A 103 9.05 13.46 -7.80
CA SER A 103 10.08 12.47 -7.44
C SER A 103 10.24 11.40 -8.51
N ALA A 104 9.12 10.89 -9.05
CA ALA A 104 9.15 9.94 -10.15
C ALA A 104 9.79 10.55 -11.42
N SER A 105 9.43 11.79 -11.75
CA SER A 105 10.02 12.53 -12.87
C SER A 105 11.53 12.65 -12.74
N ASN A 106 12.04 13.06 -11.57
CA ASN A 106 13.48 13.22 -11.35
C ASN A 106 14.25 11.89 -11.47
N ILE A 107 13.67 10.78 -10.98
CA ILE A 107 14.27 9.45 -11.13
C ILE A 107 14.35 9.05 -12.61
N ILE A 108 13.27 9.27 -13.36
CA ILE A 108 13.21 8.96 -14.80
C ILE A 108 14.22 9.82 -15.56
N SER A 109 14.30 11.12 -15.27
CA SER A 109 15.30 12.03 -15.85
C SER A 109 16.72 11.56 -15.57
N GLY A 110 17.02 11.19 -14.31
CA GLY A 110 18.34 10.65 -13.95
C GLY A 110 18.67 9.36 -14.71
N LEU A 111 17.69 8.47 -14.90
CA LEU A 111 17.87 7.25 -15.70
C LEU A 111 18.19 7.58 -17.17
N PHE A 112 17.48 8.54 -17.77
CA PHE A 112 17.76 8.99 -19.14
C PHE A 112 19.16 9.58 -19.28
N LEU A 113 19.61 10.41 -18.33
CA LEU A 113 20.96 10.97 -18.35
C LEU A 113 22.03 9.87 -18.34
N VAL A 114 21.85 8.81 -17.54
CA VAL A 114 22.79 7.68 -17.47
C VAL A 114 22.77 6.83 -18.74
N MET A 115 21.59 6.62 -19.34
CA MET A 115 21.43 5.78 -20.53
C MET A 115 21.90 6.48 -21.80
N GLU A 116 21.54 7.75 -21.98
CA GLU A 116 21.82 8.52 -23.20
C GLU A 116 23.17 9.24 -23.14
N ARG A 117 23.71 9.46 -21.93
CA ARG A 117 24.99 10.18 -21.69
C ARG A 117 25.13 11.44 -22.53
N PRO A 118 24.20 12.42 -22.42
CA PRO A 118 24.25 13.64 -23.23
C PRO A 118 25.45 14.54 -22.91
N PHE A 119 26.12 14.32 -21.79
CA PHE A 119 27.33 14.98 -21.34
C PHE A 119 28.12 14.02 -20.41
N GLU A 120 29.42 14.27 -20.27
CA GLU A 120 30.33 13.50 -19.43
C GLU A 120 30.83 14.31 -18.21
N ILE A 121 31.46 13.63 -17.26
CA ILE A 121 32.07 14.28 -16.08
C ILE A 121 33.24 15.16 -16.56
N GLY A 122 33.22 16.44 -16.19
CA GLY A 122 34.17 17.46 -16.63
C GLY A 122 33.65 18.37 -17.75
N ASP A 123 32.48 18.07 -18.33
CA ASP A 123 31.87 18.96 -19.31
C ASP A 123 31.30 20.21 -18.62
N VAL A 124 31.49 21.37 -19.25
CA VAL A 124 30.80 22.61 -18.86
C VAL A 124 29.49 22.68 -19.62
N ILE A 125 28.38 22.66 -18.90
CA ILE A 125 27.03 22.68 -19.46
C ILE A 125 26.25 23.89 -18.96
N GLU A 126 25.29 24.33 -19.76
CA GLU A 126 24.29 25.34 -19.39
C GLU A 126 22.94 24.64 -19.22
N ALA A 127 22.40 24.70 -18.00
CA ALA A 127 21.08 24.19 -17.66
C ALA A 127 20.20 25.36 -17.19
N ASP A 128 19.21 25.70 -18.03
CA ASP A 128 18.37 26.88 -17.86
C ASP A 128 19.22 28.16 -17.76
N ALA A 129 19.23 28.86 -16.62
CA ALA A 129 20.07 30.05 -16.41
C ALA A 129 21.40 29.77 -15.66
N THR A 130 21.78 28.50 -15.51
CA THR A 130 22.96 28.09 -14.71
C THR A 130 24.04 27.47 -15.60
N ILE A 131 25.25 28.03 -15.59
CA ILE A 131 26.44 27.46 -16.24
C ILE A 131 27.33 26.83 -15.16
N GLY A 132 27.76 25.59 -15.36
CA GLY A 132 28.63 24.90 -14.42
C GLY A 132 29.32 23.67 -15.03
N GLU A 133 30.35 23.20 -14.34
CA GLU A 133 31.06 21.97 -14.68
C GLU A 133 30.39 20.75 -14.02
N VAL A 134 30.24 19.66 -14.77
CA VAL A 134 29.67 18.39 -14.27
C VAL A 134 30.69 17.68 -13.39
N VAL A 135 30.39 17.58 -12.09
CA VAL A 135 31.32 17.00 -11.09
C VAL A 135 30.97 15.59 -10.64
N ALA A 136 29.72 15.15 -10.77
CA ALA A 136 29.24 13.83 -10.34
C ALA A 136 27.90 13.45 -10.97
#